data_AF-U2E9W7-F1
#
_entry.id   AF-U2E9W7-F1
#
_cell.length_a   1.000
_cell.length_b   1.000
_cell.length_c   1.000
_cell.angle_alpha   90.00
_cell.angle_beta   90.00
_cell.angle_gamma   90.00
#
_symmetry.space_group_name_H-M   'P 1'
#
loop_
_entity.id
_entity.type
_entity.pdbx_description
1 polymer ?
#
loop_
_entity_poly.entity_id
_entity_poly.type
_entity_poly.pdbx_seq_one_letter_code
_entity_poly.pdbx_strand_id
1 'polypeptide(L)'
;MNSSEAEKNHLNKKNLSKNITWIGFYMLVLVLFINVIIMTLYLMNSNYEYRIFNHAYTEAVLPDQDINQVMKTDIVQIERYNLKELEPGTEVVMCCDYQIDIPWVERVVDKDMDSNQIETTYDGLLSTTVSEDHVYGVFIKEASILGTIYYSSSFLTGYLYLVASHTFLVLLYYVLILGRKSERVKSHSK
;
A
#
# COMPACT_ATOMS: atom_id res chain seq x y z
N MET A 1 37.57 41.07 9.67
CA MET A 1 37.00 39.96 8.87
C MET A 1 37.12 40.36 7.41
N ASN A 2 37.89 39.62 6.61
CA ASN A 2 38.24 40.03 5.25
C ASN A 2 37.04 39.85 4.29
N SER A 3 36.74 40.87 3.50
CA SER A 3 35.66 40.88 2.49
C SER A 3 35.67 39.63 1.59
N SER A 4 36.86 39.14 1.23
CA SER A 4 37.08 37.93 0.43
C SER A 4 36.56 36.63 1.08
N GLU A 5 36.57 36.55 2.40
CA GLU A 5 36.18 35.35 3.15
C GLU A 5 34.66 35.25 3.30
N ALA A 6 34.00 36.41 3.46
CA ALA A 6 32.54 36.51 3.47
C ALA A 6 31.93 36.18 2.09
N GLU A 7 32.56 36.64 1.01
CA GLU A 7 32.11 36.37 -0.35
C GLU A 7 32.24 34.87 -0.72
N LYS A 8 33.37 34.24 -0.37
CA LYS A 8 33.55 32.79 -0.52
C LYS A 8 32.53 31.98 0.26
N ASN A 9 32.25 32.35 1.51
CA ASN A 9 31.25 31.66 2.34
C ASN A 9 29.83 31.81 1.79
N HIS A 10 29.48 32.98 1.24
CA HIS A 10 28.17 33.21 0.62
C HIS A 10 27.99 32.41 -0.68
N LEU A 11 29.00 32.37 -1.55
CA LEU A 11 29.02 31.54 -2.76
C LEU A 11 28.91 30.04 -2.43
N ASN A 12 29.65 29.57 -1.44
CA ASN A 12 29.64 28.18 -1.03
C ASN A 12 28.27 27.76 -0.46
N LYS A 13 27.67 28.61 0.38
CA LYS A 13 26.31 28.38 0.93
C LYS A 13 25.23 28.37 -0.16
N LYS A 14 25.34 29.27 -1.16
CA LYS A 14 24.42 29.31 -2.31
C LYS A 14 24.51 28.04 -3.16
N ASN A 15 25.72 27.59 -3.46
CA ASN A 15 25.96 26.35 -4.21
C ASN A 15 25.49 25.10 -3.45
N LEU A 16 25.76 25.01 -2.15
CA LEU A 16 25.29 23.93 -1.29
C LEU A 16 23.75 23.85 -1.29
N SER A 17 23.06 25.00 -1.14
CA SER A 17 21.60 25.04 -1.15
C SER A 17 20.99 24.63 -2.50
N LYS A 18 21.68 24.93 -3.62
CA LYS A 18 21.25 24.53 -4.97
C LYS A 18 21.40 23.02 -5.12
N ASN A 19 22.55 22.47 -4.71
CA ASN A 19 22.83 21.03 -4.78
C ASN A 19 21.82 20.23 -3.94
N ILE A 20 21.52 20.65 -2.71
CA ILE A 20 20.51 19.99 -1.85
C ILE A 20 19.13 19.96 -2.51
N THR A 21 18.74 21.04 -3.20
CA THR A 21 17.42 21.12 -3.85
C THR A 21 17.31 20.15 -5.01
N TRP A 22 18.38 20.01 -5.80
CA TRP A 22 18.47 19.05 -6.89
C TRP A 22 18.56 17.61 -6.39
N ILE A 23 19.31 17.37 -5.31
CA ILE A 23 19.36 16.05 -4.65
C ILE A 23 17.95 15.65 -4.20
N GLY A 24 17.20 16.55 -3.56
CA GLY A 24 15.81 16.29 -3.17
C GLY A 24 14.89 15.97 -4.36
N PHE A 25 15.06 16.68 -5.48
CA PHE A 25 14.33 16.39 -6.71
C PHE A 25 14.66 14.99 -7.28
N TYR A 26 15.94 14.65 -7.38
CA TYR A 26 16.36 13.33 -7.88
C TYR A 26 15.93 12.19 -6.96
N MET A 27 16.00 12.38 -5.63
CA MET A 27 15.49 11.41 -4.66
C MET A 27 13.98 11.19 -4.81
N LEU A 28 13.22 12.28 -5.00
CA LEU A 28 11.79 12.19 -5.25
C LEU A 28 11.53 11.40 -6.54
N VAL A 29 12.15 11.78 -7.67
CA VAL A 29 12.02 11.05 -8.94
C VAL A 29 12.40 9.57 -8.82
N LEU A 30 13.47 9.25 -8.08
CA LEU A 30 13.91 7.87 -7.85
C LEU A 30 12.86 7.04 -7.10
N VAL A 31 12.29 7.59 -6.02
CA VAL A 31 11.23 6.91 -5.25
C VAL A 31 10.00 6.67 -6.13
N LEU A 32 9.60 7.65 -6.94
CA LEU A 32 8.47 7.51 -7.85
C LEU A 32 8.75 6.44 -8.92
N PHE A 33 9.96 6.44 -9.47
CA PHE A 33 10.39 5.46 -10.48
C PHE A 33 10.35 4.04 -9.93
N ILE A 34 10.86 3.82 -8.71
CA ILE A 34 10.80 2.52 -8.03
C ILE A 34 9.34 2.07 -7.85
N ASN A 35 8.47 2.95 -7.35
CA ASN A 35 7.06 2.63 -7.16
C ASN A 35 6.36 2.26 -8.47
N VAL A 36 6.59 3.03 -9.54
CA VAL A 36 5.99 2.76 -10.86
C VAL A 36 6.48 1.43 -11.43
N ILE A 37 7.77 1.09 -11.30
CA ILE A 37 8.31 -0.19 -11.76
C ILE A 37 7.65 -1.34 -11.00
N ILE A 38 7.61 -1.28 -9.67
CA ILE A 38 7.04 -2.36 -8.85
C ILE A 38 5.59 -2.61 -9.25
N MET A 39 4.79 -1.55 -9.41
CA MET A 39 3.39 -1.68 -9.82
C MET A 39 3.22 -2.13 -11.27
N THR A 40 4.10 -1.71 -12.17
CA THR A 40 4.09 -2.16 -13.57
C THR A 40 4.37 -3.66 -13.63
N LEU A 41 5.34 -4.16 -12.86
CA LEU A 41 5.64 -5.58 -12.77
C LEU A 41 4.47 -6.38 -12.21
N TYR A 42 3.77 -5.83 -11.21
CA TYR A 42 2.53 -6.40 -10.69
C TYR A 42 1.46 -6.53 -11.78
N LEU A 43 1.18 -5.44 -12.50
CA LEU A 43 0.14 -5.42 -13.55
C LEU A 43 0.48 -6.32 -14.75
N MET A 44 1.76 -6.45 -15.10
CA MET A 44 2.21 -7.33 -16.20
C MET A 44 2.05 -8.81 -15.88
N ASN A 45 1.99 -9.19 -14.60
CA ASN A 45 1.83 -10.57 -14.18
C ASN A 45 0.84 -10.65 -13.03
N SER A 46 -0.45 -10.74 -13.37
CA SER A 46 -1.54 -10.89 -12.40
C SER A 46 -1.45 -12.15 -11.55
N ASN A 47 -0.70 -13.17 -12.01
CA ASN A 47 -0.45 -14.40 -11.26
C ASN A 47 0.77 -14.28 -10.33
N TYR A 48 1.48 -13.16 -10.38
CA TYR A 48 2.54 -12.86 -9.44
C TYR A 48 1.89 -12.39 -8.14
N GLU A 49 1.76 -13.29 -7.18
CA GLU A 49 1.42 -12.94 -5.80
C GLU A 49 2.55 -12.06 -5.23
N TYR A 50 2.54 -10.77 -5.55
CA TYR A 50 3.55 -9.84 -5.09
C TYR A 50 3.29 -9.51 -3.62
N ARG A 51 3.70 -10.43 -2.75
CA ARG A 51 3.63 -10.30 -1.30
C ARG A 51 4.79 -9.42 -0.85
N ILE A 52 4.55 -8.12 -0.73
CA ILE A 52 5.57 -7.22 -0.20
C ILE A 52 5.75 -7.51 1.30
N PHE A 53 6.97 -7.90 1.68
CA PHE A 53 7.29 -8.31 3.05
C PHE A 53 6.37 -9.43 3.59
N ASN A 54 5.98 -10.39 2.75
CA ASN A 54 5.11 -11.52 3.11
C ASN A 54 3.63 -11.19 3.42
N HIS A 55 3.22 -9.93 3.24
CA HIS A 55 1.84 -9.52 3.42
C HIS A 55 1.16 -9.31 2.07
N ALA A 56 -0.12 -9.65 2.01
CA ALA A 56 -1.01 -9.30 0.92
C ALA A 56 -2.15 -8.41 1.46
N TYR A 57 -2.87 -7.77 0.55
CA TYR A 57 -4.00 -6.92 0.89
C TYR A 57 -5.21 -7.37 0.08
N THR A 58 -6.36 -7.41 0.73
CA THR A 58 -7.64 -7.74 0.08
C THR A 58 -8.75 -6.89 0.69
N GLU A 59 -9.81 -6.69 -0.07
CA GLU A 59 -11.02 -6.07 0.42
C GLU A 59 -11.89 -7.16 1.07
N ALA A 60 -12.33 -6.96 2.31
CA ALA A 60 -13.13 -7.94 3.06
C ALA A 60 -14.14 -7.28 4.01
N VAL A 61 -15.22 -8.00 4.33
CA VAL A 61 -16.16 -7.62 5.38
C VAL A 61 -15.53 -7.93 6.74
N LEU A 62 -15.37 -6.91 7.58
CA LEU A 62 -14.84 -7.05 8.94
C LEU A 62 -15.82 -7.80 9.85
N PRO A 63 -15.33 -8.47 10.92
CA PRO A 63 -16.22 -9.08 11.90
C PRO A 63 -17.10 -8.01 12.56
N ASP A 64 -18.20 -8.44 13.17
CA ASP A 64 -19.11 -7.60 13.97
C ASP A 64 -20.00 -6.60 13.20
N GLN A 65 -20.07 -6.66 11.87
CA GLN A 65 -21.08 -5.91 11.12
C GLN A 65 -22.41 -6.66 11.09
N ASP A 66 -23.52 -5.94 11.27
CA ASP A 66 -24.87 -6.51 11.20
C ASP A 66 -25.19 -6.96 9.76
N ILE A 67 -25.35 -8.27 9.57
CA ILE A 67 -25.67 -8.90 8.29
C ILE A 67 -27.00 -8.38 7.71
N ASN A 68 -27.89 -7.85 8.55
CA ASN A 68 -29.19 -7.29 8.11
C ASN A 68 -29.09 -5.87 7.54
N GLN A 69 -27.91 -5.25 7.59
CA GLN A 69 -27.65 -3.90 7.09
C GLN A 69 -26.74 -3.90 5.87
N VAL A 70 -26.51 -2.72 5.29
CA VAL A 70 -25.54 -2.56 4.21
C VAL A 70 -24.14 -2.78 4.78
N MET A 71 -23.60 -3.97 4.52
CA MET A 71 -22.24 -4.33 4.90
C MET A 71 -21.22 -3.51 4.13
N LYS A 72 -20.18 -3.08 4.83
CA LYS A 72 -19.06 -2.34 4.27
C LYS A 72 -17.83 -3.22 4.28
N THR A 73 -17.12 -3.16 3.18
CA THR A 73 -15.81 -3.75 3.06
C THR A 73 -14.73 -2.78 3.51
N ASP A 74 -13.66 -3.32 4.06
CA ASP A 74 -12.41 -2.59 4.29
C ASP A 74 -11.23 -3.34 3.67
N ILE A 75 -10.13 -2.63 3.43
CA ILE A 75 -8.91 -3.23 2.93
C ILE A 75 -8.16 -3.79 4.13
N VAL A 76 -7.98 -5.10 4.16
CA VAL A 76 -7.33 -5.83 5.24
C VAL A 76 -5.98 -6.37 4.80
N GLN A 77 -5.06 -6.42 5.75
CA GLN A 77 -3.73 -7.02 5.59
C GLN A 77 -3.80 -8.49 5.99
N ILE A 78 -3.36 -9.37 5.08
CA ILE A 78 -3.36 -10.81 5.28
C ILE A 78 -1.96 -11.40 5.15
N GLU A 79 -1.72 -12.47 5.90
CA GLU A 79 -0.50 -13.27 5.80
C GLU A 79 -0.79 -14.68 5.30
N ARG A 80 0.24 -15.30 4.71
CA ARG A 80 0.15 -16.71 4.33
C ARG A 80 -0.01 -17.55 5.59
N TYR A 81 -0.87 -18.53 5.52
CA TYR A 81 -1.08 -19.48 6.60
C TYR A 81 -0.70 -20.90 6.16
N ASN A 82 -0.55 -21.77 7.14
CA ASN A 82 -0.43 -23.20 6.99
C ASN A 82 -1.53 -23.82 7.84
N LEU A 83 -2.40 -24.63 7.25
CA LEU A 83 -3.52 -25.26 7.98
C LEU A 83 -3.05 -25.99 9.26
N LYS A 84 -1.86 -26.57 9.25
CA LYS A 84 -1.28 -27.26 10.42
C LYS A 84 -1.01 -26.31 11.59
N GLU A 85 -0.63 -25.07 11.31
CA GLU A 85 -0.27 -24.05 12.28
C GLU A 85 -1.46 -23.15 12.66
N LEU A 86 -2.58 -23.26 11.96
CA LEU A 86 -3.78 -22.48 12.22
C LEU A 86 -4.43 -22.89 13.56
N GLU A 87 -4.60 -21.96 14.50
CA GLU A 87 -5.20 -22.23 15.80
C GLU A 87 -6.68 -21.79 15.85
N PRO A 88 -7.57 -22.53 16.53
CA PRO A 88 -8.91 -22.06 16.85
C PRO A 88 -8.87 -20.68 17.53
N GLY A 89 -9.77 -19.79 17.13
CA GLY A 89 -9.81 -18.40 17.57
C GLY A 89 -9.04 -17.43 16.66
N THR A 90 -8.23 -17.93 15.73
CA THR A 90 -7.56 -17.10 14.72
C THR A 90 -8.58 -16.53 13.73
N GLU A 91 -8.40 -15.28 13.33
CA GLU A 91 -9.22 -14.66 12.27
C GLU A 91 -8.58 -14.91 10.91
N VAL A 92 -9.37 -15.41 9.96
CA VAL A 92 -8.96 -15.72 8.61
C VAL A 92 -9.82 -14.96 7.61
N VAL A 93 -9.25 -14.66 6.45
CA VAL A 93 -9.99 -14.05 5.35
C VAL A 93 -10.30 -15.13 4.33
N MET A 94 -11.57 -15.35 4.07
CA MET A 94 -12.04 -16.39 3.16
C MET A 94 -12.99 -15.84 2.11
N CYS A 95 -13.03 -16.49 0.96
CA CYS A 95 -14.00 -16.19 -0.08
C CYS A 95 -15.37 -16.68 0.36
N CYS A 96 -16.31 -15.74 0.33
CA CYS A 96 -17.62 -15.99 -0.22
C CYS A 96 -18.51 -16.88 0.65
N ASP A 97 -18.91 -16.34 1.79
CA ASP A 97 -19.97 -16.91 2.61
C ASP A 97 -21.35 -16.34 2.23
N TYR A 98 -22.43 -17.02 2.63
CA TYR A 98 -23.82 -16.58 2.48
C TYR A 98 -24.26 -16.27 1.04
N GLN A 99 -23.69 -16.95 0.03
CA GLN A 99 -23.96 -16.71 -1.41
C GLN A 99 -23.53 -15.31 -1.89
N ILE A 100 -22.72 -14.60 -1.11
CA ILE A 100 -22.19 -13.30 -1.46
C ILE A 100 -20.73 -13.49 -1.87
N ASP A 101 -20.42 -13.18 -3.13
CA ASP A 101 -19.08 -13.33 -3.72
C ASP A 101 -18.14 -12.19 -3.29
N ILE A 102 -18.02 -11.98 -1.98
CA ILE A 102 -17.17 -10.98 -1.34
C ILE A 102 -16.33 -11.71 -0.27
N PRO A 103 -15.08 -11.32 -0.01
CA PRO A 103 -14.30 -11.90 1.07
C PRO A 103 -14.82 -11.48 2.45
N TRP A 104 -14.73 -12.40 3.42
CA TRP A 104 -15.16 -12.18 4.81
C TRP A 104 -14.02 -12.49 5.77
N VAL A 105 -13.93 -11.70 6.84
CA VAL A 105 -13.07 -12.00 7.98
C VAL A 105 -13.89 -12.82 8.98
N GLU A 106 -13.49 -14.06 9.21
CA GLU A 106 -14.17 -14.98 10.12
C GLU A 106 -13.21 -15.62 11.11
N ARG A 107 -13.75 -16.05 12.25
CA ARG A 107 -12.98 -16.70 13.29
C ARG A 107 -13.00 -18.21 13.11
N VAL A 108 -11.82 -18.83 13.13
CA VAL A 108 -11.68 -20.29 13.10
C VAL A 108 -12.26 -20.90 14.38
N VAL A 109 -13.16 -21.86 14.23
CA VAL A 109 -13.75 -22.65 15.32
C VAL A 109 -13.02 -23.98 15.45
N ASP A 110 -12.83 -24.67 14.32
CA ASP A 110 -12.17 -25.97 14.26
C ASP A 110 -11.51 -26.18 12.88
N LYS A 111 -10.68 -27.22 12.77
CA LYS A 111 -10.06 -27.64 11.51
C LYS A 111 -10.04 -29.15 11.36
N ASP A 112 -10.40 -29.61 10.16
CA ASP A 112 -10.31 -31.02 9.78
C ASP A 112 -9.15 -31.21 8.79
N MET A 113 -8.08 -31.85 9.28
CA MET A 113 -6.88 -32.13 8.51
C MET A 113 -7.06 -33.28 7.52
N ASP A 114 -8.08 -34.14 7.69
CA ASP A 114 -8.32 -35.28 6.81
C ASP A 114 -9.09 -34.86 5.55
N SER A 115 -9.98 -33.87 5.69
CA SER A 115 -10.77 -33.31 4.59
C SER A 115 -10.24 -31.97 4.05
N ASN A 116 -9.19 -31.40 4.66
CA ASN A 116 -8.65 -30.06 4.38
C ASN A 116 -9.73 -28.97 4.48
N GLN A 117 -10.52 -29.02 5.54
CA GLN A 117 -11.60 -28.08 5.80
C GLN A 117 -11.36 -27.30 7.08
N ILE A 118 -11.86 -26.07 7.10
CA ILE A 118 -11.83 -25.18 8.24
C ILE A 118 -13.27 -24.85 8.59
N GLU A 119 -13.63 -25.02 9.86
CA GLU A 119 -14.89 -24.49 10.39
C GLU A 119 -14.63 -23.08 10.90
N THR A 120 -15.43 -22.11 10.42
CA THR A 120 -15.32 -20.70 10.76
C THR A 120 -16.64 -20.15 11.25
N THR A 121 -16.61 -19.01 11.94
CA THR A 121 -17.79 -18.28 12.40
C THR A 121 -17.59 -16.78 12.28
N TYR A 122 -18.61 -16.09 11.77
CA TYR A 122 -18.59 -14.63 11.59
C TYR A 122 -18.99 -13.86 12.86
N ASP A 123 -20.01 -14.34 13.58
CA ASP A 123 -20.60 -13.67 14.77
C ASP A 123 -20.52 -14.51 16.05
N GLY A 124 -19.85 -15.67 15.99
CA GLY A 124 -19.79 -16.64 17.09
C GLY A 124 -21.06 -17.47 17.27
N LEU A 125 -22.06 -17.32 16.38
CA LEU A 125 -23.33 -18.05 16.45
C LEU A 125 -23.53 -18.95 15.25
N LEU A 126 -23.26 -18.45 14.04
CA LEU A 126 -23.35 -19.21 12.80
C LEU A 126 -21.97 -19.75 12.42
N SER A 127 -21.86 -21.07 12.28
CA SER A 127 -20.65 -21.71 11.76
C SER A 127 -20.86 -22.20 10.33
N THR A 128 -19.79 -22.08 9.55
CA THR A 128 -19.71 -22.54 8.17
C THR A 128 -18.44 -23.36 8.00
N THR A 129 -18.46 -24.30 7.06
CA THR A 129 -17.30 -25.16 6.78
C THR A 129 -16.82 -24.89 5.36
N VAL A 130 -15.55 -24.52 5.24
CA VAL A 130 -14.95 -24.09 3.99
C VAL A 130 -13.69 -24.90 3.69
N SER A 131 -13.42 -25.15 2.40
CA SER A 131 -12.15 -25.76 1.97
C SER A 131 -10.98 -24.82 2.21
N GLU A 132 -9.81 -25.36 2.56
CA GLU A 132 -8.55 -24.61 2.70
C GLU A 132 -8.27 -23.70 1.49
N ASP A 133 -8.61 -24.16 0.28
CA ASP A 133 -8.40 -23.46 -1.00
C ASP A 133 -9.19 -22.16 -1.14
N HIS A 134 -10.26 -21.98 -0.35
CA HIS A 134 -11.08 -20.77 -0.37
C HIS A 134 -10.65 -19.74 0.68
N VAL A 135 -9.63 -20.04 1.48
CA VAL A 135 -9.08 -19.11 2.47
C VAL A 135 -7.87 -18.39 1.88
N TYR A 136 -7.94 -17.06 1.83
CA TYR A 136 -6.89 -16.21 1.27
C TYR A 136 -5.69 -16.03 2.21
N GLY A 137 -5.92 -16.04 3.53
CA GLY A 137 -4.87 -15.82 4.51
C GLY A 137 -5.36 -15.62 5.94
N VAL A 138 -4.44 -15.50 6.88
CA VAL A 138 -4.75 -15.04 8.24
C VAL A 138 -4.93 -13.53 8.22
N PHE A 139 -6.02 -13.05 8.82
CA PHE A 139 -6.23 -11.62 9.08
C PHE A 139 -5.23 -11.13 10.13
N ILE A 140 -4.49 -10.08 9.80
CA ILE A 140 -3.54 -9.45 10.75
C ILE A 140 -4.13 -8.16 11.31
N LYS A 141 -4.62 -7.29 10.43
CA LYS A 141 -5.18 -5.97 10.77
C LYS A 141 -5.78 -5.30 9.53
N GLU A 142 -6.53 -4.22 9.75
CA GLU A 142 -6.89 -3.25 8.71
C GLU A 142 -5.64 -2.59 8.09
N ALA A 143 -5.72 -2.28 6.79
CA ALA A 143 -4.63 -1.69 6.05
C ALA A 143 -4.35 -0.25 6.50
N SER A 144 -3.06 0.07 6.64
CA SER A 144 -2.63 1.47 6.77
C SER A 144 -2.86 2.24 5.48
N ILE A 145 -2.80 3.58 5.52
CA ILE A 145 -2.89 4.45 4.32
C ILE A 145 -1.94 3.98 3.20
N LEU A 146 -0.72 3.57 3.54
CA LEU A 146 0.23 3.05 2.56
C LEU A 146 -0.21 1.71 1.97
N GLY A 147 -0.78 0.83 2.80
CA GLY A 147 -1.37 -0.43 2.36
C GLY A 147 -2.58 -0.23 1.45
N THR A 148 -3.45 0.73 1.79
CA THR A 148 -4.57 1.15 0.94
C THR A 148 -4.09 1.67 -0.40
N ILE A 149 -3.11 2.58 -0.44
CA ILE A 149 -2.54 3.09 -1.70
C ILE A 149 -1.94 1.95 -2.51
N TYR A 150 -1.23 1.03 -1.85
CA TYR A 150 -0.64 -0.14 -2.48
C TYR A 150 -1.70 -1.05 -3.12
N TYR A 151 -2.71 -1.43 -2.34
CA TYR A 151 -3.83 -2.23 -2.81
C TYR A 151 -4.60 -1.54 -3.94
N SER A 152 -4.99 -0.27 -3.78
CA SER A 152 -5.68 0.45 -4.85
C SER A 152 -4.84 0.52 -6.14
N SER A 153 -3.53 0.62 -6.02
CA SER A 153 -2.61 0.66 -7.18
C SER A 153 -2.43 -0.69 -7.87
N SER A 154 -2.89 -1.79 -7.28
CA SER A 154 -2.92 -3.10 -7.93
C SER A 154 -3.95 -3.15 -9.07
N PHE A 155 -4.92 -2.22 -9.08
CA PHE A 155 -5.90 -2.05 -10.14
C PHE A 155 -5.45 -0.97 -11.13
N LEU A 156 -5.79 -1.15 -12.42
CA LEU A 156 -5.37 -0.23 -13.49
C LEU A 156 -5.74 1.23 -13.20
N THR A 157 -6.97 1.48 -12.76
CA THR A 157 -7.45 2.83 -12.45
C THR A 157 -6.67 3.46 -11.29
N GLY A 158 -6.45 2.72 -10.20
CA GLY A 158 -5.66 3.22 -9.07
C GLY A 158 -4.20 3.44 -9.44
N TYR A 159 -3.62 2.57 -10.27
CA TYR A 159 -2.28 2.76 -10.84
C TYR A 159 -2.18 4.06 -11.66
N LEU A 160 -3.16 4.37 -12.51
CA LEU A 160 -3.18 5.62 -13.28
C LEU A 160 -3.25 6.84 -12.36
N TYR A 161 -4.05 6.80 -11.29
CA TYR A 161 -4.09 7.86 -10.29
C TYR A 161 -2.77 8.00 -9.55
N LEU A 162 -2.11 6.89 -9.21
CA LEU A 162 -0.77 6.89 -8.62
C LEU A 162 0.21 7.62 -9.56
N VAL A 163 0.31 7.21 -10.82
CA VAL A 163 1.20 7.85 -11.81
C VAL A 163 0.89 9.34 -12.00
N ALA A 164 -0.40 9.71 -12.09
CA ALA A 164 -0.82 11.10 -12.23
C ALA A 164 -0.43 11.95 -11.02
N SER A 165 -0.66 11.45 -9.80
CA SER A 165 -0.28 12.13 -8.55
C SER A 165 1.25 12.30 -8.46
N HIS A 166 2.00 11.27 -8.85
CA HIS A 166 3.46 11.29 -8.89
C HIS A 166 3.98 12.36 -9.87
N THR A 167 3.41 12.38 -11.09
CA THR A 167 3.73 13.39 -12.12
C THR A 167 3.42 14.80 -11.62
N PHE A 168 2.27 14.99 -10.98
CA PHE A 168 1.87 16.27 -10.41
C PHE A 168 2.83 16.74 -9.32
N LEU A 169 3.25 15.86 -8.40
CA LEU A 169 4.21 16.19 -7.34
C LEU A 169 5.58 16.62 -7.89
N VAL A 170 6.10 15.90 -8.90
CA VAL A 170 7.36 16.26 -9.57
C VAL A 170 7.25 17.63 -10.21
N LEU A 171 6.16 17.86 -10.95
CA LEU A 171 5.91 19.13 -11.63
C LEU A 171 5.81 20.29 -10.63
N LEU A 172 5.07 20.08 -9.54
CA LEU A 172 4.89 21.08 -8.49
C LEU A 172 6.20 21.39 -7.78
N TYR A 173 7.00 20.38 -7.42
CA TYR A 173 8.33 20.58 -6.85
C TYR A 173 9.23 21.37 -7.83
N TYR A 174 9.21 21.00 -9.10
CA TYR A 174 9.99 21.68 -10.13
C TYR A 174 9.61 23.16 -10.25
N VAL A 175 8.32 23.47 -10.42
CA VAL A 175 7.84 24.84 -10.62
C VAL A 175 8.07 25.70 -9.38
N LEU A 176 7.68 25.21 -8.19
CA LEU A 176 7.70 26.02 -6.97
C LEU A 176 9.10 26.21 -6.40
N ILE A 177 9.97 25.19 -6.50
CA ILE A 177 11.25 25.18 -5.79
C ILE A 177 12.41 25.43 -6.76
N LEU A 178 12.48 24.72 -7.88
CA LEU A 178 13.57 24.86 -8.85
C LEU A 178 13.36 26.06 -9.79
N GLY A 179 12.13 26.26 -10.29
CA GLY A 179 11.75 27.37 -11.17
C GLY A 179 11.97 28.73 -10.54
N ARG A 180 11.47 28.94 -9.31
CA ARG A 180 11.64 30.20 -8.56
C ARG A 180 13.09 30.51 -8.17
N LYS A 181 13.95 29.50 -7.99
CA LYS A 181 15.38 29.72 -7.72
C LYS A 181 16.12 30.19 -8.97
N SER A 182 15.74 29.73 -10.16
CA SER A 182 16.35 30.14 -11.43
C SER A 182 16.12 31.62 -11.74
N GLU A 183 14.91 32.13 -11.49
CA GLU A 183 14.57 33.54 -11.74
C GLU A 183 15.25 34.52 -10.77
N ARG A 184 15.32 34.18 -9.48
CA ARG A 184 16.01 35.02 -8.48
C ARG A 184 17.49 35.23 -8.80
N VAL A 185 18.17 34.21 -9.34
CA VAL A 185 19.58 34.31 -9.76
C VAL A 185 19.77 35.29 -10.92
N LYS A 186 18.84 35.34 -11.88
CA LYS A 186 18.90 36.27 -13.01
C LYS A 186 18.59 37.73 -12.63
N SER A 187 17.75 37.97 -11.61
CA SER A 187 17.39 39.34 -11.19
C SER A 187 18.50 40.07 -10.41
N HIS A 188 19.44 39.35 -9.81
CA HIS A 188 20.56 39.92 -9.03
C HIS A 188 21.86 40.06 -9.84
N SER A 189 21.88 39.68 -11.11
CA SER A 189 23.03 39.87 -12.01
C SER A 189 22.80 40.97 -13.06
N LYS A 190 21.74 41.77 -12.90
CA LYS A 190 21.50 43.03 -13.60
C LYS A 190 21.69 44.16 -12.60
#